data_AF-A0ABD5WU86-F1
#
_entry.id   AF-A0ABD5WU86-F1
#
_cell.length_a   1.000
_cell.length_b   1.000
_cell.length_c   1.000
_cell.angle_alpha   90.00
_cell.angle_beta   90.00
_cell.angle_gamma   90.00
#
_symmetry.space_group_name_H-M   'P 1'
#
loop_
_entity.id
_entity.type
_entity.pdbx_description
1 polymer ?
#
loop_
_entity_poly.entity_id
_entity_poly.type
_entity_poly.pdbx_seq_one_letter_code
_entity_poly.pdbx_strand_id
1 'polypeptide(L)' 'METVVRVRCRDCDLAETYDSLRRARTAVADHERTAGHLVDWDIERLAAGVERAGDDAGVCGRDGCENPDSPLLDFGSDTE' A
#
# COMPACT_ATOMS: atom_id res chain seq x y z
N MET A 1 -11.89 -9.52 -2.66
CA MET A 1 -11.31 -8.20 -2.99
C MET A 1 -9.81 -8.39 -3.10
N GLU A 2 -9.22 -7.97 -4.21
CA GLU A 2 -7.82 -8.20 -4.57
C GLU A 2 -7.01 -6.91 -4.39
N THR A 3 -5.73 -7.06 -4.07
CA THR A 3 -4.78 -5.96 -4.04
C THR A 3 -4.69 -5.34 -5.43
N VAL A 4 -4.60 -4.02 -5.51
CA VAL A 4 -4.42 -3.28 -6.77
C VAL A 4 -3.31 -2.26 -6.58
N VAL A 5 -2.24 -2.43 -7.33
CA VAL A 5 -1.10 -1.51 -7.33
C VAL A 5 -0.87 -1.02 -8.75
N ARG A 6 -0.85 0.29 -8.93
CA ARG A 6 -0.55 0.91 -10.20
C ARG A 6 0.91 1.36 -10.22
N VAL A 7 1.62 1.05 -11.28
CA VAL A 7 3.02 1.45 -11.49
C VAL A 7 3.10 2.24 -12.79
N ARG A 8 3.75 3.40 -12.76
CA ARG A 8 3.94 4.28 -13.91
C ARG A 8 5.36 4.82 -13.91
N CYS A 9 6.03 4.77 -15.04
CA CYS A 9 7.29 5.49 -15.22
C CYS A 9 7.01 6.94 -15.62
N ARG A 10 7.79 7.89 -15.11
CA ARG A 10 7.71 9.30 -15.54
C ARG A 10 8.48 9.58 -16.83
N ASP A 11 9.43 8.71 -17.14
CA ASP A 11 10.42 8.94 -18.20
C ASP A 11 10.13 8.09 -19.46
N CYS A 12 9.21 7.13 -19.40
CA CYS A 12 8.79 6.31 -20.54
C CYS A 12 7.34 5.80 -20.41
N ASP A 13 6.85 5.10 -21.44
CA ASP A 13 5.46 4.64 -21.55
C ASP A 13 5.09 3.45 -20.63
N LEU A 14 5.94 3.06 -19.67
CA LEU A 14 5.61 2.00 -18.72
C LEU A 14 4.41 2.42 -17.86
N ALA A 15 3.30 1.70 -17.99
CA ALA A 15 2.11 1.85 -17.17
C ALA A 15 1.44 0.49 -16.96
N GLU A 16 1.60 -0.10 -15.77
CA GLU A 16 1.12 -1.44 -15.45
C GLU A 16 0.30 -1.45 -14.15
N THR A 17 -0.53 -2.48 -14.00
CA THR A 17 -1.32 -2.71 -12.77
C THR A 17 -1.08 -4.14 -12.30
N TYR A 18 -0.82 -4.30 -11.00
CA TYR A 18 -0.48 -5.58 -10.37
C TYR A 18 -1.47 -5.94 -9.28
N ASP A 19 -1.72 -7.25 -9.16
CA ASP A 19 -2.52 -7.88 -8.10
C ASP A 19 -1.72 -8.22 -6.83
N SER A 20 -0.43 -7.87 -6.81
CA SER A 20 0.51 -8.30 -5.78
C SER A 20 1.54 -7.22 -5.50
N LEU A 21 1.63 -6.79 -4.23
CA LEU A 21 2.68 -5.87 -3.77
C LEU A 21 4.09 -6.39 -4.08
N ARG A 22 4.30 -7.71 -3.94
CA ARG A 22 5.60 -8.32 -4.24
C ARG A 22 5.96 -8.16 -5.71
N ARG A 23 5.02 -8.42 -6.62
CA ARG A 23 5.27 -8.29 -8.07
C ARG A 23 5.48 -6.83 -8.46
N ALA A 24 4.63 -5.92 -7.98
CA ALA A 24 4.78 -4.49 -8.20
C ALA A 24 6.15 -3.99 -7.74
N ARG A 25 6.57 -4.35 -6.52
CA ARG A 25 7.88 -3.96 -5.97
C ARG A 25 9.05 -4.50 -6.80
N THR A 26 8.98 -5.74 -7.28
CA THR A 26 10.00 -6.30 -8.17
C THR A 26 10.05 -5.53 -9.49
N ALA A 27 8.91 -5.20 -10.08
CA ALA A 27 8.85 -4.47 -11.35
C ALA A 27 9.41 -3.05 -11.23
N VAL A 28 9.06 -2.32 -10.15
CA VAL A 28 9.63 -1.00 -9.84
C VAL A 28 11.15 -1.10 -9.74
N ALA A 29 11.67 -1.97 -8.87
CA ALA A 29 13.10 -2.09 -8.64
C ALA A 29 13.88 -2.53 -9.89
N ASP A 30 13.29 -3.41 -10.70
CA ASP A 30 13.92 -3.83 -11.95
C ASP A 30 13.95 -2.70 -12.98
N HIS A 31 12.85 -1.94 -13.13
CA HIS A 31 12.79 -0.82 -14.07
C HIS A 31 13.74 0.31 -13.67
N GLU A 32 13.76 0.71 -12.40
CA GLU A 32 14.68 1.73 -11.88
C GLU A 32 16.14 1.33 -12.13
N ARG A 33 16.49 0.06 -11.90
CA ARG A 33 17.86 -0.45 -12.12
C ARG A 33 18.24 -0.55 -13.60
N THR A 34 17.33 -1.04 -14.44
CA THR A 34 17.63 -1.36 -15.86
C THR A 34 17.51 -0.14 -16.76
N ALA A 35 16.53 0.72 -16.51
CA ALA A 35 16.27 1.92 -17.30
C ALA A 35 16.87 3.18 -16.68
N GLY A 36 17.21 3.19 -15.39
CA GLY A 36 17.70 4.38 -14.69
C GLY A 36 16.63 5.46 -14.52
N HIS A 37 15.36 5.09 -14.68
CA HIS A 37 14.21 5.99 -14.62
C HIS A 37 13.62 6.07 -13.22
N LEU A 38 12.83 7.11 -12.97
CA LEU A 38 12.02 7.23 -11.76
C LEU A 38 10.63 6.66 -12.00
N VAL A 39 10.24 5.74 -11.13
CA VAL A 39 8.96 5.05 -11.20
C VAL A 39 8.05 5.52 -10.06
N ASP A 40 6.88 6.02 -10.42
CA ASP A 40 5.81 6.31 -9.48
C ASP A 40 4.91 5.09 -9.32
N TRP A 41 4.41 4.87 -8.11
CA TRP A 41 3.49 3.78 -7.83
C TRP A 41 2.47 4.18 -6.77
N ASP A 42 1.27 3.63 -6.89
CA ASP A 42 0.14 3.89 -6.00
C ASP A 42 -0.53 2.56 -5.61
N ILE A 43 -0.83 2.40 -4.32
CA ILE A 43 -1.63 1.28 -3.83
C ILE A 43 -3.08 1.74 -3.77
N GLU A 44 -3.86 1.39 -4.80
CA GLU A 44 -5.26 1.78 -4.86
C GLU A 44 -6.11 0.99 -3.85
N ARG A 45 -5.80 -0.31 -3.68
CA ARG A 45 -6.48 -1.21 -2.74
C ARG A 45 -5.56 -2.31 -2.23
N LEU A 46 -5.85 -2.82 -1.04
CA LEU A 46 -5.24 -4.01 -0.50
C LEU A 46 -6.27 -5.15 -0.40
N ALA A 47 -5.80 -6.36 -0.14
CA ALA A 47 -6.70 -7.45 0.19
C ALA A 47 -7.53 -7.07 1.43
N ALA A 48 -8.84 -7.37 1.43
CA ALA A 48 -9.77 -6.94 2.48
C ALA A 48 -9.36 -7.33 3.91
N GLY A 49 -8.61 -8.43 4.08
CA GLY A 49 -8.06 -8.81 5.39
C GLY A 49 -6.96 -7.87 5.89
N VAL A 50 -6.15 -7.32 4.97
CA VAL A 50 -5.09 -6.36 5.27
C VAL A 50 -5.69 -4.99 5.56
N GLU A 51 -6.68 -4.56 4.77
CA GLU A 51 -7.39 -3.29 5.02
C GLU A 51 -8.02 -3.31 6.41
N ARG A 52 -8.81 -4.36 6.72
CA ARG A 52 -9.38 -4.51 8.06
C ARG A 52 -8.33 -4.54 9.17
N ALA A 53 -7.23 -5.26 8.99
CA ALA A 53 -6.16 -5.27 9.98
C ALA A 53 -5.52 -3.88 10.18
N GLY A 54 -5.44 -3.08 9.11
CA GLY A 54 -4.99 -1.69 9.18
C GLY A 54 -5.98 -0.78 9.90
N ASP A 55 -7.27 -0.94 9.62
CA ASP A 55 -8.36 -0.21 10.29
C ASP A 55 -8.38 -0.55 11.79
N ASP A 56 -8.32 -1.84 12.13
CA ASP A 56 -8.26 -2.33 13.51
C ASP A 56 -7.05 -1.77 14.28
N ALA A 57 -5.91 -1.59 13.60
CA ALA A 57 -4.69 -1.04 14.20
C ALA A 57 -4.59 0.49 14.12
N GLY A 58 -5.52 1.18 13.46
CA GLY A 58 -5.48 2.63 13.25
C GLY A 58 -4.34 3.13 12.35
N VAL A 59 -3.80 2.26 11.47
CA VAL A 59 -2.65 2.56 10.58
C VAL A 59 -3.03 2.63 9.11
N CYS A 60 -4.32 2.71 8.79
CA CYS A 60 -4.87 2.79 7.44
C CYS A 60 -4.50 4.08 6.68
N GLY A 61 -3.84 5.05 7.33
CA GLY A 61 -3.17 6.19 6.69
C GLY A 61 -4.11 7.30 6.19
N ARG A 62 -5.38 7.27 6.59
CA ARG A 62 -6.37 8.32 6.34
C ARG A 62 -6.94 8.77 7.69
N ASP A 63 -7.26 10.04 7.84
CA ASP A 63 -7.87 10.51 9.08
C ASP A 63 -9.28 9.89 9.25
N GLY A 64 -9.55 9.29 10.41
CA GLY A 64 -10.86 8.70 10.74
C GLY A 64 -11.17 7.38 10.03
N CYS A 65 -10.16 6.66 9.52
CA CYS A 65 -10.35 5.32 8.93
C CYS A 65 -10.18 4.19 9.95
N GLU A 66 -9.76 4.48 11.17
CA GLU A 66 -9.64 3.50 12.23
C GLU A 66 -10.98 2.81 12.54
N ASN A 67 -10.93 1.54 12.93
CA ASN A 67 -12.08 0.84 13.47
C ASN A 67 -12.20 1.17 14.96
N PRO A 68 -13.15 2.03 15.39
CA PRO A 68 -13.25 2.49 16.78
C PRO A 68 -13.63 1.36 17.75
N ASP A 69 -14.16 0.25 17.24
CA ASP A 69 -14.53 -0.91 18.04
C ASP A 69 -13.34 -1.87 18.28
N SER A 70 -12.16 -1.56 17.72
CA SER A 70 -10.98 -2.41 17.85
C SER A 70 -10.27 -2.19 19.19
N PRO A 71 -10.04 -3.25 19.98
CA PRO A 71 -9.31 -3.16 21.24
C PRO A 71 -7.81 -2.84 21.04
N LEU A 72 -7.31 -2.89 19.79
CA LEU A 72 -5.92 -2.55 19.49
C LEU A 72 -5.67 -1.04 19.57
N LEU A 73 -6.71 -0.22 19.45
CA LEU A 73 -6.59 1.24 19.61
C LEU A 73 -6.34 1.64 21.07
N ASP A 74 -6.87 0.85 22.01
CA ASP A 74 -6.70 1.10 23.45
C ASP A 74 -5.28 0.77 23.92
N PHE A 75 -4.62 -0.20 23.30
CA PHE A 75 -3.29 -0.70 23.71
C PHE A 75 -2.17 0.37 23.65
N GLY A 76 -2.33 1.41 22.82
CA GLY A 76 -1.38 2.52 22.73
C GLY A 76 -1.67 3.70 23.66
N SER A 77 -2.83 3.69 24.34
CA SER A 77 -3.30 4.79 25.19
C SER A 77 -2.91 4.64 26.67
N ASP A 78 -2.45 3.46 27.08
CA ASP A 78 -1.85 3.19 28.40
C ASP A 78 -0.38 3.64 28.49
N THR A 79 -0.10 4.91 28.19
CA THR A 79 1.20 5.52 28.55
C THR A 79 1.03 6.41 29.79
N GLU A 80 1.63 5.93 30.90
CA GLU A 80 1.78 6.46 32.27
C GLU A 80 0.71 6.14 33.33
#